data_AF-A0AA96ZWB5-F1
#
_entry.id   AF-A0AA96ZWB5-F1
#
_cell.length_a   1.000
_cell.length_b   1.000
_cell.length_c   1.000
_cell.angle_alpha   90.00
_cell.angle_beta   90.00
_cell.angle_gamma   90.00
#
_symmetry.space_group_name_H-M   'P 1'
#
loop_
_entity.id
_entity.type
_entity.pdbx_description
1 polymer ?
#
loop_
_entity_poly.entity_id
_entity_poly.type
_entity_poly.pdbx_seq_one_letter_code
_entity_poly.pdbx_strand_id
1 'polypeptide(L)'
;MNTKDIIAFLLIEIATLVMAYAWLQRFVYNPYNWVIIFCLLIVVGVAAYMILSVNSRLNEMEERMESRDKAIRVSIMTVEADLENQLHKLNHNVESAVTEINRKRFM
;
A
#
# COMPACT_ATOMS: atom_id res chain seq x y z
N MET A 1 -8.53 -9.32 4.36
CA MET A 1 -9.24 -10.33 3.54
C MET A 1 -10.27 -11.02 4.40
N ASN A 2 -11.54 -11.02 3.99
CA ASN A 2 -12.59 -11.70 4.75
C ASN A 2 -12.55 -13.20 4.47
N THR A 3 -13.00 -14.01 5.42
CA THR A 3 -13.07 -15.48 5.28
C THR A 3 -13.89 -15.90 4.06
N LYS A 4 -14.88 -15.10 3.68
CA LYS A 4 -15.72 -15.30 2.48
C LYS A 4 -14.93 -15.20 1.18
N ASP A 5 -13.97 -14.27 1.11
CA ASP A 5 -13.15 -14.06 -0.09
C ASP A 5 -12.17 -15.23 -0.28
N ILE A 6 -11.63 -15.75 0.83
CA ILE A 6 -10.77 -16.95 0.82
C ILE A 6 -11.55 -18.17 0.32
N ILE A 7 -12.79 -18.36 0.79
CA ILE A 7 -13.63 -19.48 0.38
C ILE A 7 -14.03 -19.38 -1.10
N ALA A 8 -14.41 -18.18 -1.56
CA ALA A 8 -14.75 -17.94 -2.96
C ALA A 8 -13.55 -18.21 -3.88
N PHE A 9 -12.36 -17.79 -3.46
CA PHE A 9 -11.12 -18.05 -4.17
C PHE A 9 -10.81 -19.55 -4.28
N LEU A 10 -10.93 -20.28 -3.17
CA LEU A 10 -10.77 -21.75 -3.12
C LEU A 10 -11.75 -22.47 -4.06
N LEU A 11 -13.00 -21.99 -4.15
CA LEU A 11 -14.01 -22.52 -5.06
C LEU A 11 -13.61 -22.36 -6.54
N ILE A 12 -13.09 -21.20 -6.91
CA ILE A 12 -12.61 -20.92 -8.28
C ILE A 12 -11.39 -21.80 -8.60
N GLU A 13 -10.50 -22.00 -7.63
CA GLU A 13 -9.33 -22.86 -7.79
C GLU A 13 -9.75 -24.31 -8.08
N ILE A 14 -10.65 -24.87 -7.28
CA ILE A 14 -11.17 -26.23 -7.47
C ILE A 14 -11.87 -26.36 -8.83
N ALA A 15 -12.70 -25.39 -9.22
CA ALA A 15 -13.39 -25.40 -10.51
C ALA A 15 -12.40 -25.38 -11.68
N THR A 16 -11.35 -24.55 -11.59
CA THR A 16 -10.30 -24.45 -12.62
C THR A 16 -9.51 -25.76 -12.74
N LEU A 17 -9.25 -26.42 -11.61
CA LEU A 17 -8.56 -27.70 -11.53
C LEU A 17 -9.38 -28.82 -12.19
N VAL A 18 -10.68 -28.88 -11.88
CA VAL A 18 -11.61 -29.84 -12.50
C VAL A 18 -11.74 -29.57 -14.00
N MET A 19 -11.83 -28.30 -14.41
CA MET A 19 -11.89 -27.91 -15.82
C MET A 19 -10.62 -28.34 -16.57
N ALA A 20 -9.44 -28.10 -16.01
CA ALA A 20 -8.16 -28.50 -16.59
C ALA A 20 -8.03 -30.02 -16.71
N TYR A 21 -8.48 -30.77 -15.70
CA TYR A 21 -8.50 -32.23 -15.74
C TYR A 21 -9.46 -32.77 -16.82
N ALA A 22 -10.68 -32.21 -16.90
CA ALA A 22 -11.67 -32.58 -17.92
C ALA A 22 -11.15 -32.28 -19.34
N TRP A 23 -10.43 -31.16 -19.51
CA TRP A 23 -9.81 -30.80 -20.78
C TRP A 23 -8.65 -31.73 -21.15
N LEU A 24 -7.84 -32.14 -20.17
CA LEU A 24 -6.73 -33.07 -20.36
C LEU A 24 -7.21 -34.45 -20.85
N GLN A 25 -8.34 -34.93 -20.32
CA GLN A 25 -8.97 -36.16 -20.78
C GLN A 25 -9.42 -36.10 -22.25
N ARG A 26 -9.69 -34.91 -22.80
CA ARG A 26 -10.14 -34.71 -24.19
C ARG A 26 -9.02 -34.91 -25.21
N PHE A 27 -7.75 -34.63 -24.86
CA PHE A 27 -6.68 -34.49 -25.87
C PHE A 27 -5.79 -35.73 -26.06
N VAL A 28 -5.38 -36.45 -25.00
CA VAL A 28 -4.52 -37.65 -25.15
C VAL A 28 -4.71 -38.57 -23.94
N TYR A 29 -5.45 -39.66 -24.08
CA TYR A 29 -5.49 -40.72 -23.07
C TYR A 29 -4.29 -41.65 -23.28
N ASN A 30 -3.13 -41.26 -22.75
CA ASN A 30 -2.05 -42.19 -22.45
C ASN A 30 -1.88 -42.20 -20.91
N PRO A 31 -2.27 -43.28 -20.21
CA PRO A 31 -2.42 -43.31 -18.75
C PRO A 31 -1.11 -43.11 -17.96
N TYR A 32 0.03 -42.99 -18.63
CA TYR A 32 1.36 -42.90 -18.03
C TYR A 32 1.95 -41.48 -17.91
N ASN A 33 1.16 -40.41 -18.08
CA ASN A 33 1.63 -39.02 -17.96
C ASN A 33 1.14 -38.31 -16.69
N TRP A 34 1.21 -38.99 -15.54
CA TRP A 34 1.26 -38.43 -14.17
C TRP A 34 2.03 -37.10 -14.03
N VAL A 35 3.15 -36.93 -14.74
CA VAL A 35 3.95 -35.70 -14.73
C VAL A 35 3.16 -34.48 -15.21
N ILE A 36 2.34 -34.62 -16.26
CA ILE A 36 1.56 -33.49 -16.81
C ILE A 36 0.50 -33.04 -15.81
N ILE A 37 -0.16 -34.00 -15.14
CA ILE A 37 -1.15 -33.71 -14.10
C ILE A 37 -0.50 -32.98 -12.91
N PHE A 38 0.67 -33.45 -12.47
CA PHE A 38 1.44 -32.80 -11.40
C PHE A 38 1.90 -31.39 -11.78
N CYS A 39 2.41 -31.19 -13.00
CA CYS A 39 2.77 -29.86 -13.49
C CYS A 39 1.56 -28.92 -13.50
N LEU A 40 0.39 -29.40 -13.94
CA LEU A 40 -0.84 -28.61 -13.97
C LEU A 40 -1.29 -28.22 -12.55
N LEU A 41 -1.23 -29.16 -11.60
CA LEU A 41 -1.52 -28.88 -10.19
C LEU A 41 -0.60 -27.80 -9.61
N ILE A 42 0.71 -27.91 -9.88
CA ILE A 42 1.69 -26.93 -9.42
C ILE A 42 1.42 -25.55 -10.05
N VAL A 43 1.14 -25.50 -11.36
CA VAL A 43 0.86 -24.23 -12.05
C VAL A 43 -0.39 -23.55 -11.48
N VAL A 44 -1.48 -24.30 -11.28
CA VAL A 44 -2.72 -23.75 -10.70
C VAL A 44 -2.47 -23.28 -9.27
N GLY A 45 -1.78 -24.06 -8.44
CA GLY A 45 -1.46 -23.68 -7.06
C GLY A 45 -0.54 -22.47 -6.95
N VAL A 46 0.45 -22.33 -7.84
CA VAL A 46 1.34 -21.15 -7.87
C VAL A 46 0.58 -19.91 -8.34
N ALA A 47 -0.29 -20.04 -9.35
CA ALA A 47 -1.15 -18.94 -9.78
C ALA A 47 -2.06 -18.47 -8.64
N ALA A 48 -2.61 -19.43 -7.88
CA ALA A 48 -3.45 -19.13 -6.74
C ALA A 48 -2.67 -18.40 -5.63
N TYR A 49 -1.49 -18.91 -5.27
CA TYR A 49 -0.60 -18.27 -4.31
C TYR A 49 -0.21 -16.84 -4.71
N MET A 50 0.06 -16.62 -6.00
CA MET A 50 0.47 -15.32 -6.51
C MET A 50 -0.65 -14.28 -6.37
N ILE A 51 -1.89 -14.65 -6.68
CA ILE A 51 -3.05 -13.75 -6.51
C ILE A 51 -3.23 -13.39 -5.03
N LEU A 52 -3.13 -14.38 -4.13
CA LEU A 52 -3.23 -14.16 -2.69
C LEU A 52 -2.13 -13.23 -2.18
N SER A 53 -0.88 -13.46 -2.61
CA SER A 53 0.27 -12.64 -2.24
C SER A 53 0.18 -11.21 -2.76
N VAL A 54 -0.40 -10.99 -3.94
CA VAL A 54 -0.59 -9.63 -4.46
C VAL A 54 -1.60 -8.89 -3.59
N ASN A 55 -2.69 -9.55 -3.21
CA ASN A 55 -3.72 -8.93 -2.38
C ASN A 55 -3.20 -8.55 -0.98
N SER A 56 -2.38 -9.41 -0.35
CA SER A 56 -1.78 -9.08 0.94
C SER A 56 -0.80 -7.91 0.86
N ARG A 57 0.03 -7.87 -0.19
CA ARG A 57 0.97 -6.77 -0.42
C ARG A 57 0.27 -5.44 -0.69
N LEU A 58 -0.87 -5.47 -1.40
CA LEU A 58 -1.67 -4.27 -1.63
C LEU A 58 -2.23 -3.70 -0.32
N ASN A 59 -2.77 -4.55 0.56
CA ASN A 59 -3.21 -4.13 1.89
C ASN A 59 -2.07 -3.51 2.72
N GLU A 60 -0.88 -4.12 2.71
CA GLU A 60 0.28 -3.57 3.41
C GLU A 60 0.74 -2.23 2.82
N MET A 61 0.65 -2.06 1.49
CA MET A 61 0.96 -0.79 0.84
C MET A 61 -0.06 0.29 1.21
N GLU A 62 -1.34 -0.05 1.30
CA GLU A 62 -2.41 0.86 1.71
C GLU A 62 -2.21 1.35 3.16
N GLU A 63 -1.93 0.46 4.10
CA GLU A 63 -1.61 0.84 5.50
C GLU A 63 -0.36 1.72 5.59
N ARG A 64 0.67 1.42 4.79
CA ARG A 64 1.89 2.25 4.73
C ARG A 64 1.62 3.62 4.10
N MET A 65 0.71 3.71 3.14
CA MET A 65 0.31 5.00 2.57
C MET A 65 -0.50 5.81 3.58
N GLU A 66 -1.46 5.21 4.28
CA GLU A 66 -2.28 5.91 5.26
C GLU A 66 -1.44 6.44 6.44
N SER A 67 -0.48 5.66 6.91
CA SER A 67 0.47 6.11 7.95
C SER A 67 1.37 7.24 7.46
N ARG A 68 1.83 7.20 6.20
CA ARG A 68 2.61 8.28 5.59
C ARG A 68 1.79 9.55 5.42
N ASP A 69 0.53 9.48 5.01
CA ASP A 69 -0.35 10.64 4.90
C ASP A 69 -0.57 11.32 6.25
N LYS A 70 -0.79 10.54 7.31
CA LYS A 70 -0.88 11.06 8.69
C LYS A 70 0.43 11.74 9.11
N ALA A 71 1.57 11.12 8.84
CA ALA A 71 2.88 11.68 9.17
C ALA A 71 3.17 12.99 8.41
N ILE A 72 2.85 13.04 7.11
CA ILE A 72 3.01 14.25 6.28
C ILE A 72 2.12 15.37 6.81
N ARG A 73 0.85 15.09 7.16
CA ARG A 73 -0.06 16.08 7.74
C ARG A 73 0.49 16.66 9.05
N VAL A 74 1.02 15.82 9.95
CA VAL A 74 1.64 16.27 11.20
C VAL A 74 2.89 17.11 10.91
N SER A 75 3.71 16.69 9.94
CA SER A 75 4.91 17.43 9.55
C SER A 75 4.57 18.81 8.98
N ILE A 76 3.53 18.93 8.15
CA ILE A 76 3.08 20.21 7.61
C ILE A 76 2.62 21.13 8.74
N MET A 77 1.79 20.63 9.66
CA MET A 77 1.31 21.41 10.81
C MET A 77 2.47 21.88 11.72
N THR A 78 3.50 21.05 11.86
CA THR A 78 4.70 21.40 12.64
C THR A 78 5.52 22.48 11.93
N VAL A 79 5.67 22.38 10.61
CA VAL A 79 6.35 23.40 9.80
C VAL A 79 5.57 24.71 9.81
N GLU A 80 4.24 24.68 9.69
CA GLU A 80 3.38 25.86 9.80
C GLU A 80 3.55 26.54 11.16
N ALA A 81 3.51 25.77 12.26
CA ALA A 81 3.71 26.31 13.60
C ALA A 81 5.11 26.89 13.83
N ASP A 82 6.15 26.28 13.26
CA ASP A 82 7.51 26.82 13.33
C ASP A 82 7.63 28.13 12.52
N LEU A 83 7.01 28.18 11.34
CA LEU A 83 6.97 29.38 10.50
C LEU A 83 6.22 30.53 11.18
N GLU A 84 5.09 30.24 11.82
CA GLU A 84 4.32 31.22 12.59
C GLU A 84 5.13 31.77 13.77
N ASN A 85 5.84 30.91 14.49
CA ASN A 85 6.73 31.32 15.58
C ASN A 85 7.91 32.18 15.08
N GLN A 86 8.50 31.84 13.93
CA GLN A 86 9.57 32.64 13.33
C GLN A 86 9.05 34.01 12.85
N LEU A 87 7.85 34.06 12.26
CA LEU A 87 7.20 35.31 11.88
C LEU A 87 6.88 36.19 13.09
N HIS A 88 6.38 35.61 14.19
CA HIS A 88 6.15 36.34 15.43
C HIS A 88 7.43 36.94 16.01
N LYS A 89 8.53 36.17 16.00
CA LYS A 89 9.85 36.66 16.43
C LYS A 89 10.38 37.77 15.53
N LEU A 90 10.24 37.62 14.20
CA LEU A 90 10.61 38.65 13.24
C LEU A 90 9.82 39.94 13.46
N ASN A 91 8.50 39.84 13.64
CA ASN A 91 7.66 41.01 13.89
C ASN A 91 8.08 41.74 15.18
N HIS A 92 8.34 41.00 16.25
CA HIS A 92 8.78 41.58 17.52
C HIS A 92 10.16 42.25 17.42
N ASN A 93 11.08 41.65 16.65
CA ASN A 93 12.40 42.23 16.38
C ASN A 93 12.31 43.48 15.51
N VAL A 94 11.42 43.52 14.52
CA VAL A 94 11.16 44.70 13.69
C VAL A 94 10.57 45.82 14.53
N GLU A 95 9.58 45.54 15.38
CA GLU A 95 8.99 46.52 16.29
C GLU A 95 10.02 47.09 17.27
N SER A 96 10.89 46.23 17.80
CA SER A 96 12.00 46.63 18.68
C SER A 96 13.04 47.50 17.94
N ALA A 97 13.41 47.15 16.71
CA ALA A 97 14.33 47.94 15.90
C ALA A 97 13.73 49.30 15.49
N VAL A 98 12.44 49.33 15.15
CA VAL A 98 11.72 50.56 14.81
C VAL A 98 11.63 51.49 16.01
N THR A 99 11.31 50.95 17.20
CA THR A 99 11.25 51.75 18.43
C THR A 99 12.62 52.28 18.85
N GLU A 100 13.69 51.52 18.62
CA GLU A 100 15.07 51.96 18.89
C GLU A 100 15.55 53.03 17.89
N ILE A 101 15.20 52.88 16.60
CA ILE A 101 15.43 53.91 15.58
C ILE A 101 14.68 55.19 15.91
N ASN A 102 13.39 55.09 16.30
CA ASN A 102 12.61 56.27 16.68
C ASN A 102 13.20 56.95 17.91
N ARG A 103 13.62 56.18 18.92
CA ARG A 103 14.28 56.71 20.11
C ARG A 103 15.57 57.46 19.78
N LYS A 104 16.39 56.95 18.85
CA LYS A 104 17.61 57.62 18.38
C LYS A 104 17.33 58.86 17.51
N ARG A 105 16.13 59.02 16.97
CA ARG A 105 15.74 60.16 16.14
C ARG A 105 15.17 61.34 16.93
N PHE A 106 14.71 61.10 18.16
CA PHE A 106 14.12 62.10 19.06
C PHE A 106 15.04 62.48 20.24
N MET A 107 16.29 61.98 20.25
CA MET A 107 17.43 62.50 21.02
C MET A 107 18.36 63.28 20.10
#